data_AF-A0AAU2TBZ8-F1
#
_entry.id   AF-A0AAU2TBZ8-F1
#
_cell.length_a   1.000
_cell.length_b   1.000
_cell.length_c   1.000
_cell.angle_alpha   90.00
_cell.angle_beta   90.00
_cell.angle_gamma   90.00
#
_symmetry.space_group_name_H-M   'P 1'
#
loop_
_entity.id
_entity.type
_entity.pdbx_description
1 polymer ?
#
loop_
_entity_poly.entity_id
_entity_poly.type
_entity_poly.pdbx_seq_one_letter_code
_entity_poly.pdbx_strand_id
1 'polypeptide(L)' 'MLATADDVRRRLNRMYGVLKRLDGKIPPHREDESLEEARPQIEGIWDQLSDMRRVMRQSIGITANDPSGT' A
#
# COMPACT_ATOMS: atom_id res chain seq x y z
N MET A 1 -5.27 1.27 15.19
CA MET A 1 -5.71 1.50 13.80
C MET A 1 -5.19 2.80 13.21
N LEU A 2 -5.36 3.96 13.87
CA LEU A 2 -4.91 5.26 13.32
C LEU A 2 -3.40 5.33 13.01
N ALA A 3 -2.55 4.83 13.91
CA ALA A 3 -1.10 4.75 13.69
C ALA A 3 -0.74 3.96 12.41
N THR A 4 -1.45 2.86 12.15
CA THR A 4 -1.24 2.02 10.95
C THR A 4 -1.62 2.74 9.66
N ALA A 5 -2.68 3.56 9.67
CA ALA A 5 -3.12 4.32 8.50
C ALA A 5 -2.13 5.44 8.15
N ASP A 6 -1.58 6.13 9.14
CA ASP A 6 -0.55 7.16 8.93
C ASP A 6 0.76 6.58 8.39
N ASP A 7 1.17 5.40 8.88
CA ASP A 7 2.34 4.69 8.37
C ASP A 7 2.18 4.26 6.91
N VAL A 8 1.02 3.70 6.57
CA VAL A 8 0.68 3.34 5.18
C VAL A 8 0.68 4.57 4.28
N ARG A 9 0.10 5.68 4.73
CA ARG A 9 0.10 6.95 3.99
C ARG A 9 1.51 7.47 3.75
N ARG A 10 2.38 7.46 4.76
CA ARG A 10 3.79 7.89 4.61
C ARG A 10 4.55 7.01 3.62
N ARG A 11 4.34 5.69 3.69
CA ARG A 11 4.96 4.72 2.78
C ARG A 11 4.49 4.92 1.33
N LEU A 12 3.19 5.12 1.11
CA LEU A 12 2.62 5.43 -0.21
C LEU A 12 3.21 6.72 -0.80
N ASN A 13 3.27 7.80 0.00
CA ASN A 13 3.85 9.07 -0.46
C ASN A 13 5.33 8.93 -0.84
N ARG A 14 6.09 8.16 -0.05
CA ARG A 14 7.50 7.90 -0.36
C ARG A 14 7.64 7.16 -1.69
N MET A 15 6.90 6.07 -1.90
CA MET A 15 6.95 5.31 -3.15
C MET A 15 6.49 6.11 -4.36
N TYR A 16 5.43 6.91 -4.21
CA TYR A 16 5.00 7.80 -5.29
C TYR A 16 6.13 8.76 -5.71
N GLY A 17 6.87 9.31 -4.74
CA GLY A 17 8.04 10.14 -5.02
C GLY A 17 9.13 9.40 -5.79
N VAL A 18 9.43 8.15 -5.40
CA VAL A 18 10.41 7.29 -6.09
C VAL A 18 9.98 7.00 -7.52
N LEU A 19 8.74 6.50 -7.71
CA LEU A 19 8.21 6.16 -9.04
C LEU A 19 8.16 7.38 -9.97
N LYS A 20 7.75 8.54 -9.45
CA LYS A 20 7.72 9.79 -10.22
C LYS A 20 9.11 10.23 -10.68
N ARG A 21 10.15 10.04 -9.85
CA ARG A 21 11.54 10.34 -10.24
C ARG A 21 12.03 9.38 -11.33
N LEU A 22 11.78 8.08 -11.15
CA LEU A 22 12.16 7.06 -12.11
C LEU A 22 11.49 7.28 -13.47
N ASP A 23 10.19 7.58 -13.48
CA ASP A 23 9.43 7.92 -14.69
C ASP A 23 9.99 9.17 -15.39
N GLY A 24 10.35 10.19 -14.60
CA GLY A 24 10.98 11.42 -15.10
C GLY A 24 12.45 11.29 -15.51
N LYS A 25 13.06 10.09 -15.44
CA LYS A 25 14.50 9.86 -15.64
C LYS A 25 15.38 10.73 -14.73
N ILE A 26 14.83 11.16 -13.58
CA ILE A 26 15.55 11.92 -12.57
C ILE A 26 16.42 10.91 -11.79
N PRO A 27 17.70 11.22 -11.55
CA PRO A 27 18.56 10.35 -10.76
C PRO A 27 17.91 10.02 -9.40
N PRO A 28 18.03 8.76 -8.96
CA PRO A 28 17.49 8.34 -7.67
C PRO A 28 18.14 9.13 -6.53
N HIS A 29 17.36 9.39 -5.47
CA HIS A 29 17.88 10.12 -4.31
C HIS A 29 18.74 9.23 -3.41
N ARG A 30 18.60 7.91 -3.53
CA ARG A 30 19.34 6.89 -2.80
C ARG A 30 19.64 5.73 -3.74
N GLU A 31 20.71 5.00 -3.48
CA GLU A 31 21.12 3.86 -4.32
C GLU A 31 20.05 2.75 -4.36
N ASP A 32 19.20 2.67 -3.32
CA ASP A 32 18.08 1.73 -3.19
C ASP A 32 16.76 2.20 -3.84
N GLU A 33 16.80 3.23 -4.69
CA GLU A 33 15.64 3.72 -5.45
C GLU A 33 15.68 3.18 -6.88
N SER A 34 15.30 1.92 -7.04
CA SER A 34 15.11 1.27 -8.34
C SER A 34 13.70 0.70 -8.51
N LEU A 35 13.31 0.34 -9.74
CA LEU A 35 12.04 -0.36 -9.98
C LEU A 35 12.03 -1.76 -9.35
N GLU A 36 13.18 -2.44 -9.34
CA GLU A 36 13.35 -3.77 -8.74
C GLU A 36 13.10 -3.72 -7.23
N GLU A 37 13.52 -2.66 -6.55
CA GLU A 37 13.29 -2.47 -5.12
C GLU A 37 11.92 -1.87 -4.78
N ALA A 38 11.34 -1.06 -5.68
CA ALA A 38 10.02 -0.48 -5.48
C ALA A 38 8.90 -1.54 -5.56
N ARG A 39 9.04 -2.53 -6.44
CA ARG A 39 8.05 -3.58 -6.66
C ARG A 39 7.67 -4.35 -5.38
N PRO A 40 8.59 -4.98 -4.64
CA PRO A 40 8.24 -5.71 -3.41
C PRO A 40 7.69 -4.78 -2.30
N GLN A 41 8.08 -3.51 -2.28
CA GLN A 41 7.54 -2.54 -1.32
C GLN A 41 6.06 -2.21 -1.61
N ILE A 42 5.69 -2.08 -2.89
CA ILE A 42 4.30 -1.87 -3.30
C ILE A 42 3.45 -3.08 -2.94
N GLU A 43 3.94 -4.29 -3.20
CA GLU A 43 3.26 -5.54 -2.84
C GLU A 43 2.99 -5.62 -1.33
N GLY A 44 4.00 -5.34 -0.50
CA GLY A 44 3.82 -5.34 0.97
C GLY A 44 2.81 -4.29 1.48
N ILE A 45 2.71 -3.13 0.82
CA ILE A 45 1.69 -2.12 1.18
C ILE A 45 0.30 -2.56 0.74
N TRP A 46 0.20 -3.21 -0.41
CA TRP A 46 -1.07 -3.78 -0.88
C TRP A 46 -1.59 -4.87 0.06
N ASP A 47 -0.72 -5.74 0.57
CA ASP A 47 -1.07 -6.75 1.57
C ASP A 47 -1.57 -6.10 2.86
N GLN A 48 -0.84 -5.09 3.36
CA GLN A 48 -1.23 -4.36 4.56
C GLN A 48 -2.59 -3.66 4.41
N LEU A 49 -2.87 -3.06 3.25
CA LEU A 49 -4.16 -2.45 2.93
C LEU A 49 -5.29 -3.49 2.85
N SER A 50 -5.00 -4.65 2.28
CA SER A 50 -5.96 -5.76 2.16
C SER A 50 -6.35 -6.30 3.54
N ASP A 51 -5.38 -6.45 4.43
CA ASP A 51 -5.62 -6.84 5.82
C ASP A 51 -6.41 -5.80 6.59
N MET A 52 -6.06 -4.51 6.45
CA MET A 52 -6.83 -3.42 7.07
C MET A 52 -8.28 -3.44 6.58
N ARG A 53 -8.51 -3.59 5.27
CA ARG A 53 -9.84 -3.70 4.68
C ARG A 53 -10.60 -4.90 5.24
N ARG A 54 -9.95 -6.06 5.38
CA ARG A 54 -10.54 -7.27 5.96
C ARG A 54 -10.99 -7.04 7.40
N VAL A 55 -10.11 -6.50 8.24
CA VAL A 55 -10.41 -6.21 9.66
C VAL A 55 -11.54 -5.19 9.77
N MET A 56 -11.51 -4.11 8.99
CA MET A 56 -12.58 -3.12 8.99
C MET A 56 -13.92 -3.71 8.56
N ARG A 57 -13.97 -4.54 7.51
CA ARG A 57 -15.21 -5.22 7.08
C ARG A 57 -15.76 -6.13 8.17
N GLN A 58 -14.89 -6.91 8.82
CA GLN A 58 -15.29 -7.75 9.95
C GLN A 58 -15.85 -6.92 11.11
N SER A 59 -15.26 -5.75 11.40
CA SER A 59 -15.72 -4.88 12.49
C SER A 59 -17.14 -4.32 12.30
N ILE A 60 -17.61 -4.25 11.05
CA ILE A 60 -18.99 -3.81 10.70
C ILE A 60 -19.90 -4.98 10.34
N GLY A 61 -19.51 -6.21 10.68
CA GLY A 61 -20.31 -7.42 10.47
C GLY A 61 -20.29 -7.99 9.05
N ILE A 62 -19.51 -7.40 8.13
CA ILE A 62 -19.36 -7.91 6.77
C ILE A 62 -18.31 -9.02 6.77
N THR A 63 -18.76 -10.27 6.79
CA THR A 63 -17.90 -11.44 6.60
C THR A 63 -17.81 -11.80 5.11
N ALA A 64 -16.70 -12.41 4.69
CA ALA A 64 -16.44 -12.75 3.29
C ALA A 64 -17.43 -13.78 2.68
N ASN A 65 -18.38 -14.27 3.49
CA ASN A 65 -19.33 -15.31 3.15
C ASN A 65 -20.79 -14.83 3.11
N ASP A 66 -21.03 -13.52 2.97
CA ASP A 66 -22.40 -13.03 2.78
C ASP A 66 -22.89 -13.38 1.36
N PRO A 67 -23.74 -14.41 1.18
CA PRO A 67 -24.23 -14.84 -0.13
C PRO A 67 -25.47 -14.04 -0.56
N SER A 68 -25.85 -13.01 0.19
CA SER A 68 -27.05 -12.22 -0.03
C SER A 68 -26.83 -11.12 -1.07
N GLY A 69 -26.41 -11.55 -2.27
CA GLY A 69 -26.64 -10.84 -3.52
C GLY A 69 -27.82 -11.50 -4.23
N THR A 70 -29.05 -11.19 -3.79
CA THR A 70 -30.30 -11.41 -4.51
C THR A 70 -31.06 -10.10 -4.53
#